data_AF-A0A4R8EQI0-F1
#
_entry.id   AF-A0A4R8EQI0-F1
#
_cell.length_a   1.000
_cell.length_b   1.000
_cell.length_c   1.000
_cell.angle_alpha   90.00
_cell.angle_beta   90.00
_cell.angle_gamma   90.00
#
_symmetry.space_group_name_H-M   'P 1'
#
loop_
_entity.id
_entity.type
_entity.pdbx_description
1 polymer ?
#
loop_
_entity_poly.entity_id
_entity_poly.type
_entity_poly.pdbx_seq_one_letter_code
_entity_poly.pdbx_strand_id
1 'polypeptide(L)' 'MKFGKTKSNPGTDSGEATSVTIGEFTISQFGDGSVWIEDGEEDAGSFDEALLIQALRKFYDENF' A
#
# COMPACT_ATOMS: atom_id res chain seq x y z
N MET A 1 5.15 -8.37 9.18
CA MET A 1 4.28 -8.23 7.99
C MET A 1 3.26 -9.35 7.96
N LYS A 2 2.09 -9.12 7.37
CA LYS A 2 1.07 -10.16 7.12
C LYS A 2 0.61 -10.05 5.67
N PHE A 3 0.56 -11.16 4.95
CA PHE A 3 -0.03 -11.23 3.62
C PHE A 3 -1.52 -11.54 3.74
N GLY A 4 -2.34 -10.92 2.92
CA GLY A 4 -3.79 -11.10 3.00
C GLY A 4 -4.52 -10.48 1.82
N LYS A 5 -5.75 -10.08 2.10
CA LYS A 5 -6.60 -9.37 1.17
C LYS A 5 -7.24 -8.16 1.86
N THR A 6 -7.52 -7.11 1.09
CA THR A 6 -8.27 -5.92 1.53
C THR A 6 -9.48 -5.67 0.63
N LYS A 7 -10.54 -5.12 1.22
CA LYS A 7 -11.78 -4.71 0.53
C LYS A 7 -11.88 -3.19 0.34
N SER A 8 -11.00 -2.43 0.97
CA SER A 8 -11.03 -0.97 0.94
C SER A 8 -10.45 -0.38 -0.35
N ASN A 9 -9.75 -1.20 -1.14
CA ASN A 9 -9.19 -0.82 -2.42
C ASN A 9 -10.28 -0.83 -3.52
N PRO A 10 -10.68 0.34 -4.06
CA PRO A 10 -11.74 0.42 -5.07
C PRO A 10 -11.28 0.01 -6.49
N GLY A 11 -10.00 -0.30 -6.69
CA GLY A 11 -9.41 -0.66 -7.97
C GLY A 11 -9.57 -2.13 -8.37
N THR A 12 -10.32 -2.93 -7.61
CA THR A 12 -10.56 -4.34 -7.93
C THR A 12 -12.00 -4.64 -8.31
N ASP A 13 -12.19 -5.23 -9.49
CA ASP A 13 -13.52 -5.65 -9.98
C ASP A 13 -14.16 -6.74 -9.10
N SER A 14 -13.33 -7.52 -8.39
CA SER A 14 -13.77 -8.60 -7.50
C SER A 14 -14.05 -8.16 -6.06
N GLY A 15 -13.78 -6.89 -5.73
CA GLY A 15 -13.94 -6.32 -4.39
C GLY A 15 -12.91 -6.79 -3.35
N GLU A 16 -11.88 -7.54 -3.76
CA GLU A 16 -10.77 -7.94 -2.88
C GLU A 16 -9.41 -7.80 -3.61
N ALA A 17 -8.50 -6.99 -3.06
CA ALA A 17 -7.13 -6.85 -3.54
C ALA A 17 -6.16 -7.66 -2.67
N THR A 18 -5.15 -8.31 -3.27
CA THR A 18 -4.06 -8.91 -2.49
C THR A 18 -3.27 -7.79 -1.80
N SER A 19 -2.98 -7.97 -0.52
CA SER A 19 -2.36 -6.94 0.30
C SER A 19 -1.24 -7.45 1.21
N VAL A 20 -0.42 -6.51 1.65
CA VAL A 20 0.58 -6.69 2.70
C VAL A 20 0.32 -5.67 3.80
N THR A 21 0.18 -6.13 5.03
CA THR A 21 0.06 -5.28 6.23
C THR A 21 1.38 -5.22 6.99
N ILE A 22 1.85 -4.02 7.28
CA ILE A 22 3.06 -3.72 8.05
C ILE A 22 2.70 -2.69 9.13
N GLY A 23 2.68 -3.12 10.40
CA GLY A 23 2.13 -2.28 11.47
C GLY A 23 0.64 -2.03 11.21
N GLU A 24 0.25 -0.76 11.15
CA GLU A 24 -1.11 -0.30 10.83
C GLU A 24 -1.34 -0.09 9.33
N PHE A 25 -0.28 0.01 8.52
CA PHE A 25 -0.40 0.24 7.09
C PHE A 25 -0.73 -1.05 6.34
N THR A 26 -1.74 -1.00 5.47
CA THR A 26 -2.05 -2.06 4.50
C THR A 26 -1.83 -1.54 3.09
N ILE A 27 -1.00 -2.24 2.31
CA ILE A 27 -0.62 -1.85 0.95
C ILE A 27 -1.15 -2.90 -0.03
N SER A 28 -1.81 -2.48 -1.09
CA SER A 28 -2.27 -3.33 -2.18
C SER A 28 -2.07 -2.68 -3.55
N GLN A 29 -2.07 -3.46 -4.62
CA GLN A 29 -1.97 -2.94 -5.98
C GLN A 29 -3.24 -2.16 -6.36
N PHE A 30 -3.10 -0.96 -6.90
CA PHE A 30 -4.25 -0.15 -7.35
C PHE A 30 -4.37 -0.07 -8.88
N GLY A 31 -3.24 -0.10 -9.59
CA GLY A 31 -3.19 -0.02 -11.04
C GLY A 31 -1.76 0.07 -11.56
N ASP A 32 -1.60 0.39 -12.84
CA ASP A 32 -0.29 0.53 -13.47
C ASP A 32 0.51 1.67 -12.82
N GLY A 33 1.54 1.29 -12.05
CA GLY A 33 2.42 2.22 -11.34
C GLY A 33 1.79 2.88 -10.11
N SER A 34 0.69 2.35 -9.58
CA SER A 34 0.05 2.90 -8.38
C SER A 34 -0.29 1.85 -7.33
N VAL A 35 -0.16 2.26 -6.07
CA VAL A 35 -0.46 1.46 -4.89
C VAL A 35 -1.58 2.11 -4.10
N TRP A 36 -2.45 1.28 -3.54
CA TRP A 36 -3.43 1.68 -2.55
C TRP A 36 -2.83 1.47 -1.16
N ILE A 37 -2.82 2.52 -0.35
CA ILE A 37 -2.30 2.48 1.02
C ILE A 37 -3.44 2.87 1.96
N GLU A 38 -3.69 2.00 2.94
CA GLU A 38 -4.64 2.19 4.03
C GLU A 38 -3.86 2.43 5.32
N ASP A 39 -4.24 3.47 6.06
CA ASP A 39 -3.75 3.77 7.41
C ASP A 39 -4.83 3.35 8.42
N GLY A 40 -4.77 2.07 8.84
CA GLY A 40 -5.80 1.48 9.69
C GLY A 40 -7.20 1.53 9.07
N GLU A 41 -8.18 2.00 9.84
CA GLU A 41 -9.58 2.18 9.41
C GLU A 41 -9.91 3.65 9.07
N GLU A 42 -8.95 4.57 9.22
CA GLU A 42 -9.23 6.01 9.22
C GLU A 42 -9.06 6.66 7.85
N ASP A 43 -8.03 6.28 7.10
CA ASP A 43 -7.72 6.91 5.81
C ASP A 43 -7.16 5.89 4.80
N ALA A 44 -7.43 6.13 3.53
CA ALA A 44 -6.92 5.32 2.45
C ALA A 44 -6.84 6.10 1.13
N GLY A 45 -5.79 5.84 0.35
CA GLY A 45 -5.57 6.56 -0.89
C GLY A 45 -4.73 5.82 -1.92
N SER A 46 -4.81 6.29 -3.17
CA SER A 46 -3.96 5.86 -4.27
C SER A 46 -2.73 6.75 -4.37
N PHE A 47 -1.56 6.13 -4.44
CA PHE A 47 -0.27 6.81 -4.51
C PHE A 47 0.56 6.26 -5.67
N ASP A 48 1.42 7.11 -6.23
CA ASP A 48 2.42 6.70 -7.23
C ASP A 48 3.45 5.75 -6.58
N GLU A 49 3.64 4.57 -7.16
CA GLU A 49 4.60 3.58 -6.69
C GLU A 49 6.03 4.16 -6.65
N ALA A 50 6.39 5.02 -7.59
CA ALA A 50 7.71 5.64 -7.64
C ALA A 50 7.96 6.56 -6.43
N LEU A 51 6.92 7.22 -5.91
CA LEU A 51 7.03 8.04 -4.69
C LEU A 51 7.21 7.16 -3.46
N LEU A 52 6.49 6.04 -3.37
CA LEU A 52 6.68 5.08 -2.28
C LEU A 52 8.10 4.48 -2.30
N ILE A 53 8.63 4.11 -3.47
CA ILE A 53 10.00 3.61 -3.61
C ILE A 53 11.02 4.66 -3.15
N GLN A 54 10.84 5.93 -3.51
CA GLN A 54 11.72 7.01 -3.07
C GLN A 54 11.70 7.17 -1.53
N ALA A 55 10.52 7.10 -0.91
CA ALA A 55 10.40 7.16 0.54
C ALA A 55 11.09 5.98 1.23
N LEU A 56 10.91 4.76 0.72
CA LEU A 56 11.58 3.56 1.25
C LEU A 56 13.09 3.61 1.08
N ARG A 57 13.60 4.14 -0.04
CA ARG A 57 15.03 4.35 -0.27
C ARG A 57 15.62 5.32 0.74
N LYS A 58 14.97 6.47 0.93
CA LYS A 58 15.38 7.45 1.92
C LYS A 58 15.41 6.85 3.33
N PHE A 59 14.37 6.12 3.72
CA PHE A 59 14.33 5.44 5.01
C PHE A 59 15.49 4.44 5.16
N TYR A 60 15.77 3.64 4.14
CA TYR A 60 16.89 2.70 4.16
C TYR A 60 18.24 3.42 4.35
N ASP A 61 18.50 4.46 3.55
CA ASP A 61 19.76 5.22 3.58
C ASP A 61 19.95 5.98 4.91
N GLU A 62 18.87 6.36 5.60
CA GLU A 62 18.93 7.02 6.91
C GLU A 62 19.24 6.04 8.07
N ASN A 63 19.11 4.73 7.84
CA ASN A 63 19.24 3.69 8.87
C ASN A 63 20.38 2.69 8.62
N PHE A 64 21.21 2.92 7.59
CA PHE A 64 22.39 2.11 7.23
C PHE A 64 23.57 3.01 6.83
#